data_AF-F0M8G6-F1
#
_entry.id   AF-F0M8G6-F1
#
_cell.length_a   1.000
_cell.length_b   1.000
_cell.length_c   1.000
_cell.angle_alpha   90.00
_cell.angle_beta   90.00
_cell.angle_gamma   90.00
#
_symmetry.space_group_name_H-M   'P 1'
#
loop_
_entity.id
_entity.type
_entity.pdbx_description
1 polymer ?
#
loop_
_entity_poly.entity_id
_entity_poly.type
_entity_poly.pdbx_seq_one_letter_code
_entity_poly.pdbx_strand_id
1 'polypeptide(L)'
;MQFDRKGLKLEGFSGFRPIDALDAMRIPQGTGLFAVLAPEGFQPRFLKKSTAGVFKKKDPSLPEAALATEWVDTATVLYLGKAGPGSKGNRGLRRQIQEFLDFGQGKPPGHWDGRLVWQLADAEKLVIAWKELPAEQLSKAEADCHAAFIAEYGKLPFANLVRARAK
;
A
#
# COMPACT_ATOMS: atom_id res chain seq x y z
N MET A 1 -14.06 -1.33 -11.24
CA MET A 1 -12.76 -0.70 -10.94
C MET A 1 -11.70 -1.45 -11.72
N GLN A 2 -10.78 -0.75 -12.39
CA GLN A 2 -9.60 -1.35 -13.02
C GLN A 2 -8.39 -1.06 -12.13
N PHE A 3 -7.57 -2.07 -11.83
CA PHE A 3 -6.42 -1.94 -10.93
C PHE A 3 -5.12 -1.62 -11.67
N ASP A 4 -5.19 -0.59 -12.51
CA ASP A 4 -4.05 0.04 -13.17
C ASP A 4 -4.06 1.56 -12.95
N ARG A 5 -3.07 2.26 -13.51
CA ARG A 5 -2.99 3.71 -13.40
C ARG A 5 -4.20 4.44 -14.00
N LYS A 6 -4.76 3.96 -15.12
CA LYS A 6 -5.88 4.61 -15.81
C LYS A 6 -7.17 4.41 -15.02
N GLY A 7 -7.44 3.19 -14.57
CA GLY A 7 -8.54 2.83 -13.70
C GLY A 7 -8.53 3.61 -12.40
N LEU A 8 -7.39 3.63 -11.69
CA LEU A 8 -7.28 4.40 -10.45
C LEU A 8 -7.50 5.91 -10.66
N LYS A 9 -7.05 6.48 -11.78
CA LYS A 9 -7.37 7.89 -12.11
C LYS A 9 -8.87 8.12 -12.29
N LEU A 10 -9.58 7.21 -12.98
CA LEU A 10 -11.04 7.29 -13.14
C LEU A 10 -11.76 7.16 -11.80
N GLU A 11 -11.21 6.39 -10.88
CA GLU A 11 -11.71 6.28 -9.49
C GLU A 11 -11.34 7.49 -8.61
N GLY A 12 -10.63 8.49 -9.15
CA GLY A 12 -10.27 9.72 -8.43
C GLY A 12 -8.95 9.67 -7.65
N PHE A 13 -8.09 8.66 -7.89
CA PHE A 13 -6.73 8.68 -7.37
C PHE A 13 -5.87 9.70 -8.12
N SER A 14 -4.92 10.27 -7.39
CA SER A 14 -3.94 11.26 -7.85
C SER A 14 -2.56 10.95 -7.27
N GLY A 15 -1.60 11.87 -7.42
CA GLY A 15 -0.24 11.68 -6.94
C GLY A 15 0.62 10.97 -7.97
N PHE A 16 0.47 9.66 -8.12
CA PHE A 16 1.25 8.78 -9.02
C PHE A 16 2.72 9.20 -9.11
N ARG A 17 3.46 9.09 -8.01
CA ARG A 17 4.89 9.38 -7.94
C ARG A 17 5.68 8.15 -7.46
N PRO A 18 6.83 7.84 -8.07
CA PRO A 18 7.79 6.90 -7.50
C PRO A 18 8.13 7.26 -6.05
N ILE A 19 8.45 6.26 -5.22
CA ILE A 19 8.79 6.46 -3.81
C ILE A 19 10.04 7.33 -3.67
N ASP A 20 11.07 7.14 -4.51
CA ASP A 20 12.30 7.94 -4.49
C ASP A 20 12.12 9.41 -4.88
N ALA A 21 11.06 9.74 -5.62
CA ALA A 21 10.72 11.08 -6.07
C ALA A 21 9.49 11.68 -5.35
N LEU A 22 9.05 11.05 -4.26
CA LEU A 22 7.84 11.46 -3.55
C LEU A 22 8.13 12.63 -2.60
N ASP A 23 7.47 13.76 -2.86
CA ASP A 23 7.45 14.91 -1.95
C ASP A 23 6.23 14.85 -1.03
N ALA A 24 6.50 14.70 0.28
CA ALA A 24 5.47 14.62 1.32
C ALA A 24 4.56 15.86 1.37
N MET A 25 5.04 17.04 0.97
CA MET A 25 4.22 18.27 0.96
C MET A 25 3.13 18.24 -0.11
N ARG A 26 3.30 17.44 -1.17
CA ARG A 26 2.29 17.25 -2.21
C ARG A 26 1.16 16.30 -1.82
N ILE A 27 1.36 15.53 -0.74
CA ILE A 27 0.35 14.60 -0.23
C ILE A 27 -0.64 15.39 0.62
N PRO A 28 -1.96 15.27 0.39
CA PRO A 28 -2.98 15.91 1.22
C PRO A 28 -2.89 15.50 2.68
N GLN A 29 -3.32 16.40 3.58
CA GLN A 29 -3.43 16.08 5.01
C GLN A 29 -4.74 15.38 5.35
N GLY A 30 -5.74 15.46 4.46
CA GLY A 30 -7.04 14.84 4.64
C GLY A 30 -6.98 13.31 4.73
N THR A 31 -8.09 12.73 5.14
CA THR A 31 -8.29 11.28 5.17
C THR A 31 -8.44 10.72 3.75
N GLY A 32 -8.15 9.43 3.56
CA GLY A 32 -8.28 8.84 2.24
C GLY A 32 -7.80 7.40 2.11
N LEU A 33 -7.73 6.94 0.86
CA LEU A 33 -7.06 5.70 0.48
C LEU A 33 -5.74 6.03 -0.20
N PHE A 34 -4.76 5.13 -0.06
CA PHE A 34 -3.55 5.15 -0.86
C PHE A 34 -3.26 3.77 -1.43
N ALA A 35 -2.60 3.77 -2.58
CA ALA A 35 -2.23 2.58 -3.32
C ALA A 35 -0.72 2.59 -3.61
N VAL A 36 -0.12 1.40 -3.64
CA VAL A 36 1.24 1.16 -4.14
C VAL A 36 1.12 0.40 -5.44
N LEU A 37 1.75 0.88 -6.50
CA LEU A 37 1.68 0.31 -7.84
C LEU A 37 3.07 -0.08 -8.33
N ALA A 38 3.15 -1.22 -9.03
CA ALA A 38 4.27 -1.55 -9.88
C ALA A 38 4.31 -0.62 -11.10
N PRO A 39 5.46 -0.04 -11.47
CA PRO A 39 5.60 0.63 -12.77
C PRO A 39 5.54 -0.38 -13.92
N GLU A 40 5.34 0.11 -15.14
CA GLU A 40 5.34 -0.73 -16.34
C GLU A 40 6.67 -1.49 -16.47
N GLY A 41 6.59 -2.79 -16.79
CA GLY A 41 7.76 -3.66 -16.92
C GLY A 41 8.41 -4.06 -15.60
N PHE A 42 7.85 -3.71 -14.44
CA PHE A 42 8.38 -4.13 -13.15
C PHE A 42 8.36 -5.66 -13.01
N GLN A 43 9.49 -6.23 -12.61
CA GLN A 43 9.62 -7.66 -12.33
C GLN A 43 9.92 -7.86 -10.84
N PRO A 44 9.18 -8.72 -10.13
CA PRO A 44 9.45 -8.95 -8.71
C PRO A 44 10.80 -9.62 -8.53
N ARG A 45 11.64 -9.00 -7.69
CA ARG A 45 12.81 -9.67 -7.13
C ARG A 45 12.73 -9.57 -5.62
N PHE A 46 12.66 -10.72 -4.97
CA PHE A 46 12.49 -10.77 -3.53
C PHE A 46 13.84 -10.71 -2.80
N LEU A 47 13.91 -9.85 -1.80
CA LEU A 47 15.03 -9.78 -0.88
C LEU A 47 14.92 -10.90 0.15
N LYS A 48 16.07 -11.52 0.48
CA LYS A 48 16.17 -12.48 1.58
C LYS A 48 15.75 -11.87 2.93
N LYS A 49 15.98 -10.57 3.11
CA LYS A 49 15.62 -9.83 4.30
C LYS A 49 14.90 -8.54 3.91
N SER A 50 13.80 -8.26 4.57
CA SER A 50 13.05 -7.02 4.39
C SER A 50 13.86 -5.81 4.83
N THR A 51 13.68 -4.68 4.15
CA THR A 51 14.17 -3.37 4.62
C THR A 51 13.28 -2.80 5.72
N ALA A 52 12.11 -3.41 5.97
CA ALA A 52 11.18 -2.88 6.93
C ALA A 52 11.67 -2.98 8.38
N GLY A 53 11.25 -2.05 9.23
CA GLY A 53 11.68 -1.99 10.62
C GLY A 53 11.29 -3.19 11.47
N VAL A 54 12.26 -3.72 12.24
CA VAL A 54 12.00 -4.76 13.24
C VAL A 54 11.36 -4.11 14.47
N PHE A 55 10.21 -4.63 14.91
CA PHE A 55 9.51 -4.10 16.07
C PHE A 55 9.11 -5.18 17.05
N LYS A 56 9.40 -4.96 18.34
CA LYS A 56 9.17 -5.95 19.41
C LYS A 56 9.71 -7.34 19.04
N LYS A 57 10.92 -7.39 18.45
CA LYS A 57 11.60 -8.60 17.97
C LYS A 57 10.87 -9.37 16.86
N LYS A 58 9.90 -8.76 16.17
CA LYS A 58 9.24 -9.36 15.02
C LYS A 58 9.98 -9.00 13.73
N ASP A 59 10.46 -10.01 13.03
CA ASP A 59 11.04 -9.88 11.69
C ASP A 59 9.90 -9.72 10.66
N PRO A 60 9.90 -8.66 9.83
CA PRO A 60 8.90 -8.50 8.77
C PRO A 60 9.11 -9.42 7.57
N SER A 61 10.28 -10.09 7.48
CA SER A 61 10.66 -10.94 6.36
C SER A 61 9.86 -12.25 6.31
N LEU A 62 9.50 -12.66 5.11
CA LEU A 62 8.93 -13.96 4.78
C LEU A 62 9.88 -14.75 3.85
N PRO A 63 9.82 -16.10 3.88
CA PRO A 63 10.47 -16.93 2.88
C PRO A 63 10.00 -16.62 1.46
N GLU A 64 10.87 -16.79 0.48
CA GLU A 64 10.59 -16.50 -0.93
C GLU A 64 9.33 -17.23 -1.46
N ALA A 65 9.16 -18.50 -1.09
CA ALA A 65 7.97 -19.28 -1.48
C ALA A 65 6.65 -18.67 -0.98
N ALA A 66 6.67 -18.06 0.23
CA ALA A 66 5.50 -17.37 0.76
C ALA A 66 5.23 -16.07 -0.01
N LEU A 67 6.26 -15.31 -0.37
CA LEU A 67 6.11 -14.11 -1.20
C LEU A 67 5.57 -14.46 -2.61
N ALA A 68 6.10 -15.51 -3.22
CA ALA A 68 5.64 -15.99 -4.52
C ALA A 68 4.16 -16.42 -4.51
N THR A 69 3.67 -16.96 -3.38
CA THR A 69 2.26 -17.34 -3.23
C THR A 69 1.32 -16.13 -3.24
N GLU A 70 1.75 -15.03 -2.62
CA GLU A 70 0.99 -13.78 -2.56
C GLU A 70 1.09 -12.95 -3.85
N TRP A 71 2.13 -13.19 -4.67
CA TRP A 71 2.31 -12.45 -5.93
C TRP A 71 1.17 -12.72 -6.93
N VAL A 72 0.84 -11.71 -7.73
CA VAL A 72 -0.20 -11.75 -8.78
C VAL A 72 0.40 -11.15 -10.05
N ASP A 73 0.76 -12.01 -11.02
CA ASP A 73 1.58 -11.62 -12.18
C ASP A 73 0.99 -10.49 -13.04
N THR A 74 -0.34 -10.43 -13.15
CA THR A 74 -1.03 -9.44 -13.99
C THR A 74 -1.48 -8.19 -13.22
N ALA A 75 -1.28 -8.14 -11.91
CA ALA A 75 -1.74 -7.03 -11.09
C ALA A 75 -0.71 -5.90 -11.05
N THR A 76 -1.16 -4.69 -11.37
CA THR A 76 -0.33 -3.48 -11.22
C THR A 76 -0.38 -2.94 -9.80
N VAL A 77 -1.52 -3.05 -9.10
CA VAL A 77 -1.67 -2.61 -7.72
C VAL A 77 -1.14 -3.69 -6.77
N LEU A 78 -0.12 -3.35 -5.99
CA LEU A 78 0.54 -4.25 -5.04
C LEU A 78 0.01 -4.09 -3.62
N TYR A 79 -0.54 -2.92 -3.29
CA TYR A 79 -1.09 -2.64 -1.96
C TYR A 79 -2.19 -1.57 -2.04
N LEU A 80 -3.21 -1.72 -1.20
CA LEU A 80 -4.25 -0.73 -0.92
C LEU A 80 -4.42 -0.57 0.59
N GLY A 81 -4.42 0.65 1.09
CA GLY A 81 -4.66 0.92 2.50
C GLY A 81 -5.36 2.24 2.74
N LYS A 82 -6.02 2.35 3.90
CA LYS A 82 -6.64 3.59 4.34
C LYS A 82 -5.75 4.45 5.22
N ALA A 83 -6.00 5.75 5.18
CA ALA A 83 -5.45 6.76 6.05
C ALA A 83 -6.60 7.48 6.78
N GLY A 84 -6.86 7.05 8.01
CA GLY A 84 -7.90 7.62 8.87
C GLY A 84 -7.44 8.81 9.71
N PRO A 85 -8.37 9.47 10.42
CA PRO A 85 -8.08 10.65 11.22
C PRO A 85 -7.28 10.35 12.50
N GLY A 86 -7.14 9.07 12.85
CA GLY A 86 -6.53 8.64 14.11
C GLY A 86 -7.38 8.97 15.32
N SER A 87 -6.96 8.53 16.51
CA SER A 87 -7.70 8.77 17.75
C SER A 87 -7.81 10.24 18.17
N LYS A 88 -6.86 11.07 17.71
CA LYS A 88 -6.81 12.52 18.01
C LYS A 88 -7.31 13.41 16.87
N GLY A 89 -7.80 12.84 15.77
CA GLY A 89 -8.32 13.62 14.63
C GLY A 89 -7.27 14.36 13.79
N ASN A 90 -5.98 14.19 14.07
CA ASN A 90 -4.89 14.96 13.47
C ASN A 90 -4.03 14.15 12.49
N ARG A 91 -4.56 13.04 11.98
CA ARG A 91 -3.90 12.17 11.01
C ARG A 91 -4.66 12.14 9.68
N GLY A 92 -3.99 11.61 8.65
CA GLY A 92 -4.54 11.47 7.30
C GLY A 92 -3.47 10.95 6.35
N LEU A 93 -3.68 11.12 5.05
CA LEU A 93 -2.87 10.55 3.97
C LEU A 93 -1.39 10.85 4.13
N ARG A 94 -1.00 12.13 4.29
CA ARG A 94 0.41 12.52 4.46
C ARG A 94 1.08 11.77 5.60
N ARG A 95 0.44 11.69 6.76
CA ARG A 95 1.02 11.02 7.94
C ARG A 95 1.10 9.50 7.74
N GLN A 96 0.05 8.89 7.20
CA GLN A 96 -0.02 7.45 7.00
C GLN A 96 1.00 6.98 5.94
N ILE A 97 1.11 7.70 4.83
CA ILE A 97 2.09 7.40 3.78
C ILE A 97 3.50 7.63 4.34
N GLN A 98 3.76 8.70 5.08
CA GLN A 98 5.08 8.90 5.71
C GLN A 98 5.46 7.74 6.63
N GLU A 99 4.54 7.25 7.47
CA GLU A 99 4.80 6.10 8.33
C GLU A 99 5.02 4.80 7.55
N PHE A 100 4.31 4.62 6.44
CA PHE A 100 4.56 3.51 5.52
C PHE A 100 5.97 3.56 4.95
N LEU A 101 6.43 4.71 4.47
CA LEU A 101 7.80 4.90 3.94
C LEU A 101 8.86 4.74 5.02
N ASP A 102 8.63 5.34 6.19
CA ASP A 102 9.50 5.24 7.36
C ASP A 102 9.69 3.77 7.77
N PHE A 103 8.61 2.99 7.75
CA PHE A 103 8.66 1.56 8.00
C PHE A 103 9.61 0.87 7.03
N GLY A 104 9.52 1.16 5.72
CA GLY A 104 10.42 0.63 4.69
C GLY A 104 11.89 1.04 4.83
N GLN A 105 12.18 2.09 5.59
CA GLN A 105 13.53 2.55 5.93
C GLN A 105 14.06 1.97 7.24
N GLY A 106 13.44 0.91 7.75
CA GLY A 106 13.86 0.25 8.98
C GLY A 106 13.35 0.91 10.27
N LYS A 107 12.53 1.97 10.19
CA LYS A 107 11.98 2.61 11.40
C LYS A 107 10.83 1.77 11.98
N PRO A 108 10.58 1.85 13.30
CA PRO A 108 9.47 1.14 13.93
C PRO A 108 8.12 1.44 13.24
N PRO A 109 7.34 0.42 12.85
CA PRO A 109 6.05 0.60 12.22
C PRO A 109 5.00 1.15 13.19
N GLY A 110 4.18 2.08 12.71
CA GLY A 110 2.86 2.35 13.29
C GLY A 110 1.82 1.29 12.94
N HIS A 111 2.07 0.50 11.88
CA HIS A 111 1.20 -0.53 11.34
C HIS A 111 2.01 -1.63 10.64
N TRP A 112 1.54 -2.88 10.74
CA TRP A 112 2.25 -4.05 10.18
C TRP A 112 1.87 -4.38 8.73
N ASP A 113 0.75 -3.83 8.25
CA ASP A 113 0.24 -4.04 6.91
C ASP A 113 1.14 -3.40 5.85
N GLY A 114 1.14 -3.99 4.64
CA GLY A 114 1.96 -3.52 3.52
C GLY A 114 3.43 -3.93 3.59
N ARG A 115 3.88 -4.64 4.64
CA ARG A 115 5.31 -4.99 4.84
C ARG A 115 5.97 -5.75 3.68
N LEU A 116 5.19 -6.49 2.88
CA LEU A 116 5.72 -7.29 1.78
C LEU A 116 6.30 -6.40 0.66
N VAL A 117 5.81 -5.16 0.53
CA VAL A 117 6.42 -4.16 -0.37
C VAL A 117 7.91 -4.00 -0.09
N TRP A 118 8.29 -4.04 1.18
CA TRP A 118 9.67 -3.85 1.63
C TRP A 118 10.53 -5.12 1.56
N GLN A 119 10.05 -6.18 0.92
CA GLN A 119 10.87 -7.30 0.45
C GLN A 119 11.07 -7.28 -1.06
N LEU A 120 10.60 -6.26 -1.77
CA LEU A 120 10.93 -6.06 -3.19
C LEU A 120 12.26 -5.30 -3.29
N ALA A 121 13.18 -5.81 -4.11
CA ALA A 121 14.52 -5.27 -4.24
C ALA A 121 14.59 -3.88 -4.88
N ASP A 122 13.55 -3.50 -5.61
CA ASP A 122 13.43 -2.23 -6.35
C ASP A 122 12.19 -1.44 -5.84
N ALA A 123 11.91 -1.54 -4.53
CA ALA A 123 10.73 -0.94 -3.91
C ALA A 123 10.68 0.59 -4.07
N GLU A 124 11.81 1.27 -4.18
CA GLU A 124 11.91 2.71 -4.39
C GLU A 124 11.31 3.19 -5.72
N LYS A 125 11.22 2.30 -6.72
CA LYS A 125 10.61 2.56 -8.04
C LYS A 125 9.09 2.43 -8.03
N LEU A 126 8.52 1.85 -6.97
CA LEU A 126 7.08 1.68 -6.86
C LEU A 126 6.39 3.03 -6.75
N VAL A 127 5.20 3.10 -7.32
CA VAL A 127 4.45 4.35 -7.47
C VAL A 127 3.39 4.45 -6.38
N ILE A 128 3.40 5.56 -5.64
CA ILE A 128 2.37 5.91 -4.66
C ILE A 128 1.29 6.76 -5.33
N ALA A 129 0.04 6.37 -5.11
CA ALA A 129 -1.15 7.13 -5.49
C ALA A 129 -2.10 7.27 -4.30
N TRP A 130 -2.92 8.32 -4.28
CA TRP A 130 -3.86 8.58 -3.19
C TRP A 130 -5.17 9.20 -3.66
N LYS A 131 -6.22 8.98 -2.88
CA LYS A 131 -7.56 9.54 -3.08
C LYS A 131 -8.08 10.05 -1.74
N GLU A 132 -8.40 11.33 -1.65
CA GLU A 132 -9.07 11.88 -0.46
C GLU A 132 -10.49 11.32 -0.36
N LEU A 133 -10.88 10.90 0.84
CA LEU A 133 -12.22 10.39 1.15
C LEU A 133 -12.58 10.78 2.59
N PRO A 134 -13.85 11.13 2.86
CA PRO A 134 -14.32 11.36 4.22
C PRO A 134 -14.09 10.14 5.13
N ALA A 135 -13.84 10.40 6.42
CA ALA A 135 -13.47 9.37 7.39
C ALA A 135 -14.54 8.26 7.52
N GLU A 136 -15.82 8.64 7.45
CA GLU A 136 -16.97 7.75 7.53
C GLU A 136 -17.09 6.79 6.34
N GLN A 137 -16.46 7.11 5.20
CA GLN A 137 -16.49 6.28 4.00
C GLN A 137 -15.30 5.32 3.90
N LEU A 138 -14.22 5.55 4.65
CA LEU A 138 -12.94 4.84 4.48
C LEU A 138 -13.05 3.33 4.61
N SER A 139 -13.69 2.84 5.67
CA SER A 139 -13.74 1.39 5.94
C SER A 139 -14.54 0.65 4.88
N LYS A 140 -15.63 1.26 4.40
CA LYS A 140 -16.41 0.71 3.29
C LYS A 140 -15.62 0.76 1.98
N ALA A 141 -15.02 1.91 1.65
CA ALA A 141 -14.26 2.06 0.41
C ALA A 141 -13.05 1.11 0.32
N GLU A 142 -12.32 0.91 1.42
CA GLU A 142 -11.22 -0.05 1.51
C GLU A 142 -11.70 -1.49 1.32
N ALA A 143 -12.81 -1.87 1.97
CA ALA A 143 -13.41 -3.19 1.83
C ALA A 143 -13.93 -3.45 0.42
N ASP A 144 -14.56 -2.45 -0.21
CA ASP A 144 -15.06 -2.53 -1.58
C ASP A 144 -13.91 -2.65 -2.59
N CYS A 145 -12.80 -1.92 -2.40
CA CYS A 145 -11.60 -2.06 -3.24
C CYS A 145 -11.00 -3.48 -3.14
N HIS A 146 -10.88 -4.03 -1.92
CA HIS A 146 -10.41 -5.40 -1.75
C HIS A 146 -11.37 -6.42 -2.36
N ALA A 147 -12.68 -6.22 -2.24
CA ALA A 147 -13.67 -7.11 -2.83
C ALA A 147 -13.59 -7.10 -4.37
N ALA A 148 -13.45 -5.92 -4.98
CA ALA A 148 -13.28 -5.78 -6.41
C ALA A 148 -11.96 -6.40 -6.90
N PHE A 149 -10.86 -6.22 -6.16
CA PHE A 149 -9.58 -6.83 -6.51
C PHE A 149 -9.65 -8.36 -6.46
N ILE A 150 -10.30 -8.93 -5.42
CA ILE A 150 -10.53 -10.38 -5.33
C ILE A 150 -11.42 -10.87 -6.48
N ALA A 151 -12.44 -10.12 -6.88
CA ALA A 151 -13.30 -10.50 -8.00
C ALA A 151 -12.54 -10.56 -9.34
N GLU A 152 -11.52 -9.71 -9.52
CA GLU A 152 -10.70 -9.65 -10.73
C GLU A 152 -9.54 -10.65 -10.73
N TYR A 153 -8.85 -10.82 -9.59
CA TYR A 153 -7.59 -11.58 -9.50
C TYR A 153 -7.67 -12.84 -8.62
N GLY A 154 -8.80 -13.10 -7.96
CA GLY A 154 -9.01 -14.28 -7.11
C GLY A 154 -8.36 -14.23 -5.72
N LYS A 155 -7.50 -13.24 -5.43
CA LYS A 155 -6.84 -13.04 -4.13
C LYS A 155 -6.68 -11.54 -3.82
N LEU A 156 -6.07 -11.17 -2.70
CA LEU A 156 -5.79 -9.77 -2.34
C LEU A 156 -4.57 -9.22 -3.12
N PRO A 157 -4.36 -7.88 -3.14
CA PRO A 157 -3.10 -7.31 -3.61
C PRO A 157 -1.92 -7.89 -2.84
N PHE A 158 -0.77 -8.05 -3.51
CA PHE A 158 0.43 -8.72 -2.99
C PHE A 158 0.75 -8.43 -1.51
N ALA A 159 0.69 -7.17 -1.07
CA ALA A 159 1.06 -6.78 0.29
C ALA A 159 -0.13 -6.61 1.26
N ASN A 160 -1.34 -6.96 0.84
CA ASN A 160 -2.53 -7.03 1.67
C ASN A 160 -2.78 -8.48 2.11
N LEU A 161 -2.35 -8.84 3.33
CA LEU A 161 -2.54 -10.22 3.85
C LEU A 161 -3.87 -10.44 4.58
N VAL A 162 -4.56 -9.36 4.94
CA VAL A 162 -5.82 -9.42 5.68
C VAL A 162 -6.86 -8.60 4.93
N ARG A 163 -7.98 -9.24 4.60
CA ARG A 163 -9.11 -8.57 3.94
C ARG A 163 -9.76 -7.58 4.89
N ALA A 164 -9.86 -6.32 4.45
CA ALA A 164 -10.63 -5.31 5.15
C ALA A 164 -12.12 -5.69 5.26
N ARG A 165 -12.74 -5.33 6.39
CA ARG A 165 -14.17 -5.54 6.64
C ARG A 165 -14.86 -4.18 6.68
N ALA A 166 -15.99 -4.06 5.98
CA ALA A 166 -16.90 -2.96 6.23
C ALA A 166 -17.38 -3.10 7.68
N LYS A 167 -17.08 -2.09 8.51
CA LYS A 167 -17.65 -1.95 9.84
C LYS A 167 -18.83 -1.00 9.77
#